data_AF-A0A3N5VUW7-F1
#
_entry.id   AF-A0A3N5VUW7-F1
#
_cell.length_a   1.000
_cell.length_b   1.000
_cell.length_c   1.000
_cell.angle_alpha   90.00
_cell.angle_beta   90.00
_cell.angle_gamma   90.00
#
_symmetry.space_group_name_H-M   'P 1'
#
loop_
_entity.id
_entity.type
_entity.pdbx_description
1 polymer ?
#
loop_
_entity_poly.entity_id
_entity_poly.type
_entity_poly.pdbx_seq_one_letter_code
_entity_poly.pdbx_strand_id
1 'polypeptide(L)'
;MSMISEAYREQNRLLHEERDDYGRSGAMWAPYVSHLINDEHYKTVLDYGCGKGTLALAIAEMSPMRQYQIREYDPAIADKAAPPEPADLVVCTDVLEHIEPEHLESVIADLRRLSKKRLFFNIATRPAIKTLPDGRNAHLIIEEPDWWRAKIASHFHILTWITRQGLVYGEATPKSQPMLNTVAKAAKRRDLTPEWSQRFIETKALINRYSDLFSKVETIRMWEACEDEPADIQVACNIIEYMPDPDAALFEITKLARKGVVITIQLDEVRNEKWWRRLIEQRFQIAHWAVEEGHIIMVGGPTIKVGGTVFVGVVDSDIRWEYVEAAVKRIKRRIHIEPAHGHRAILACYGPSLNDTIGVLRSEIDDCWKDGKRPAVVSMSASHDFLLDYDIIPNYHVECDPRPHKAKHIKEANPFVKYLIASCVHPVVFDKLGPKAHIELWHASTNEHTARLVDELREKPEHIISGGGSVGLKAIPLFYAMGYRKFSIYGMDCSFADDGATQHAGAHAGKRQDVVWVPVGDRVFASSRVLCNYATQFFEYMQKGLDVEVHLYGDGMLQHMCRLHAGGDNA
;
A
#
# COMPACT_ATOMS: atom_id res chain seq x y z
N MET A 1 -2.05 1.24 42.48
CA MET A 1 -3.29 0.45 42.34
C MET A 1 -2.90 -1.01 42.13
N SER A 2 -3.76 -1.97 42.49
CA SER A 2 -3.46 -3.39 42.26
C SER A 2 -3.45 -3.71 40.77
N MET A 3 -2.58 -4.64 40.35
CA MET A 3 -2.45 -5.09 38.95
C MET A 3 -3.10 -6.46 38.70
N ILE A 4 -3.43 -7.19 39.77
CA ILE A 4 -4.07 -8.51 39.75
C ILE A 4 -4.71 -8.77 41.11
N SER A 5 -5.88 -9.41 41.16
CA SER A 5 -6.49 -9.85 42.41
C SER A 5 -5.78 -11.10 42.94
N GLU A 6 -5.76 -11.30 44.27
CA GLU A 6 -5.10 -12.49 44.85
C GLU A 6 -5.80 -13.79 44.40
N ALA A 7 -7.13 -13.76 44.26
CA ALA A 7 -7.90 -14.89 43.76
C ALA A 7 -7.51 -15.25 42.32
N TYR A 8 -7.32 -14.25 41.45
CA TYR A 8 -6.95 -14.50 40.06
C TYR A 8 -5.47 -14.88 39.90
N ARG A 9 -4.58 -14.32 40.73
CA ARG A 9 -3.18 -14.76 40.83
C ARG A 9 -3.10 -16.25 41.17
N GLU A 10 -3.88 -16.70 42.14
CA GLU A 10 -3.91 -18.10 42.55
C GLU A 10 -4.44 -19.02 41.44
N GLN A 11 -5.48 -18.62 40.71
CA GLN A 11 -5.95 -19.37 39.54
C GLN A 11 -4.87 -19.53 38.46
N ASN A 12 -4.12 -18.46 38.18
CA ASN A 12 -3.04 -18.50 37.21
C ASN A 12 -1.87 -19.36 37.70
N ARG A 13 -1.53 -19.31 39.00
CA ARG A 13 -0.52 -20.18 39.61
C ARG A 13 -0.87 -21.66 39.40
N LEU A 14 -2.12 -22.04 39.69
CA LEU A 14 -2.62 -23.40 39.46
C LEU A 14 -2.52 -23.80 37.98
N LEU A 15 -2.89 -22.93 37.05
CA LEU A 15 -2.76 -23.21 35.61
C LEU A 15 -1.31 -23.42 35.18
N HIS A 16 -0.36 -22.66 35.72
CA HIS A 16 1.06 -22.87 35.43
C HIS A 16 1.60 -24.20 35.96
N GLU A 17 1.10 -24.66 37.11
CA GLU A 17 1.48 -25.93 37.75
C GLU A 17 0.83 -27.15 37.08
N GLU A 18 -0.46 -27.06 36.74
CA GLU A 18 -1.25 -28.19 36.26
C GLU A 18 -1.15 -28.41 34.74
N ARG A 19 -0.78 -27.37 33.98
CA ARG A 19 -0.81 -27.43 32.50
C ARG A 19 0.54 -27.14 31.86
N ASP A 20 1.03 -28.11 31.10
CA ASP A 20 2.26 -27.97 30.33
C ASP A 20 2.17 -26.93 29.21
N ASP A 21 0.98 -26.74 28.63
CA ASP A 21 0.70 -25.88 27.48
C ASP A 21 0.34 -24.42 27.84
N TYR A 22 0.32 -24.06 29.13
CA TYR A 22 0.04 -22.70 29.61
C TYR A 22 1.33 -21.87 29.73
N GLY A 23 1.29 -20.59 29.34
CA GLY A 23 2.43 -19.67 29.44
C GLY A 23 3.61 -19.97 28.51
N ARG A 24 3.38 -20.40 27.26
CA ARG A 24 4.43 -20.80 26.30
C ARG A 24 4.42 -20.05 24.96
N SER A 25 3.56 -19.06 24.79
CA SER A 25 3.35 -18.36 23.52
C SER A 25 4.53 -17.46 23.11
N GLY A 26 5.38 -17.05 24.07
CA GLY A 26 6.50 -16.14 23.84
C GLY A 26 7.51 -16.59 22.77
N ALA A 27 7.80 -17.90 22.65
CA ALA A 27 8.75 -18.40 21.66
C ALA A 27 8.39 -18.04 20.20
N MET A 28 7.09 -17.91 19.88
CA MET A 28 6.64 -17.55 18.53
C MET A 28 7.12 -16.16 18.09
N TRP A 29 7.39 -15.26 19.06
CA TRP A 29 7.83 -13.89 18.80
C TRP A 29 9.34 -13.73 18.81
N ALA A 30 10.11 -14.78 19.12
CA ALA A 30 11.58 -14.71 19.22
C ALA A 30 12.28 -14.18 17.96
N PRO A 31 11.91 -14.57 16.72
CA PRO A 31 12.53 -13.99 15.52
C PRO A 31 12.31 -12.48 15.40
N TYR A 32 11.09 -12.03 15.69
CA TYR A 32 10.72 -10.61 15.61
C TYR A 32 11.42 -9.78 16.69
N VAL A 33 11.36 -10.25 17.95
CA VAL A 33 11.98 -9.58 19.09
C VAL A 33 13.51 -9.55 18.93
N SER A 34 14.14 -10.63 18.47
CA SER A 34 15.58 -10.66 18.18
C SER A 34 15.98 -9.63 17.14
N HIS A 35 15.21 -9.49 16.06
CA HIS A 35 15.44 -8.45 15.06
C HIS A 35 15.32 -7.04 15.68
N LEU A 36 14.27 -6.81 16.48
CA LEU A 36 14.04 -5.52 17.14
C LEU A 36 15.18 -5.14 18.10
N ILE A 37 15.70 -6.11 18.89
CA ILE A 37 16.85 -5.89 19.78
C ILE A 37 18.09 -5.48 18.99
N ASN A 38 18.33 -6.13 17.86
CA ASN A 38 19.54 -5.93 17.05
C ASN A 38 19.55 -4.61 16.29
N ASP A 39 18.43 -4.23 15.69
CA ASP A 39 18.31 -3.04 14.85
C ASP A 39 18.45 -1.74 15.65
N GLU A 40 17.93 -1.72 16.89
CA GLU A 40 17.89 -0.52 17.73
C GLU A 40 18.90 -0.58 18.90
N HIS A 41 19.76 -1.61 18.92
CA HIS A 41 20.80 -1.85 19.92
C HIS A 41 20.29 -1.75 21.38
N TYR A 42 19.15 -2.37 21.67
CA TYR A 42 18.58 -2.39 23.03
C TYR A 42 19.45 -3.22 23.99
N LYS A 43 19.82 -2.63 25.14
CA LYS A 43 20.75 -3.26 26.09
C LYS A 43 20.04 -4.13 27.12
N THR A 44 18.82 -3.76 27.49
CA THR A 44 18.02 -4.44 28.51
C THR A 44 16.64 -4.75 27.96
N VAL A 45 16.17 -5.98 28.17
CA VAL A 45 14.86 -6.45 27.71
C VAL A 45 14.11 -7.00 28.92
N LEU A 46 12.81 -6.70 29.01
CA LEU A 46 11.90 -7.28 29.99
C LEU A 46 10.79 -8.04 29.26
N ASP A 47 10.65 -9.33 29.56
CA ASP A 47 9.51 -10.16 29.15
C ASP A 47 8.44 -10.08 30.27
N TYR A 48 7.39 -9.29 30.02
CA TYR A 48 6.33 -8.99 30.97
C TYR A 48 5.17 -9.97 30.79
N GLY A 49 4.85 -10.74 31.83
CA GLY A 49 3.96 -11.89 31.73
C GLY A 49 4.62 -13.07 31.00
N CYS A 50 5.91 -13.29 31.28
CA CYS A 50 6.75 -14.25 30.56
C CYS A 50 6.30 -15.71 30.66
N GLY A 51 5.41 -16.05 31.60
CA GLY A 51 5.03 -17.42 31.91
C GLY A 51 6.25 -18.32 32.09
N LYS A 52 6.32 -19.39 31.29
CA LYS A 52 7.40 -20.39 31.34
C LYS A 52 8.72 -19.91 30.73
N GLY A 53 8.83 -18.65 30.30
CA GLY A 53 10.11 -18.08 29.86
C GLY A 53 10.56 -18.50 28.46
N THR A 54 9.61 -18.95 27.63
CA THR A 54 9.93 -19.51 26.31
C THR A 54 10.54 -18.51 25.33
N LEU A 55 10.27 -17.21 25.50
CA LEU A 55 10.87 -16.16 24.67
C LEU A 55 12.38 -16.05 24.93
N ALA A 56 12.78 -15.94 26.19
CA ALA A 56 14.18 -15.82 26.59
C ALA A 56 14.99 -17.04 26.13
N LEU A 57 14.44 -18.25 26.32
CA LEU A 57 15.06 -19.50 25.87
C LEU A 57 15.26 -19.52 24.34
N ALA A 58 14.20 -19.23 23.58
CA ALA A 58 14.27 -19.24 22.11
C ALA A 58 15.26 -18.20 21.57
N ILE A 59 15.32 -16.99 22.15
CA ILE A 59 16.30 -15.97 21.73
C ILE A 59 17.74 -16.42 22.04
N ALA A 60 17.98 -17.04 23.21
CA ALA A 60 19.30 -17.56 23.57
C ALA A 60 19.77 -18.67 22.61
N GLU A 61 18.87 -19.58 22.22
CA GLU A 61 19.14 -20.62 21.22
C GLU A 61 19.43 -20.04 19.83
N MET A 62 18.71 -19.00 19.42
CA MET A 62 18.91 -18.34 18.12
C MET A 62 20.20 -17.52 18.04
N SER A 63 20.72 -17.05 19.18
CA SER A 63 21.86 -16.14 19.25
C SER A 63 22.87 -16.53 20.33
N PRO A 64 23.46 -17.74 20.27
CA PRO A 64 24.31 -18.27 21.34
C PRO A 64 25.58 -17.46 21.59
N MET A 65 26.02 -16.65 20.61
CA MET A 65 27.18 -15.75 20.73
C MET A 65 26.83 -14.35 21.24
N ARG A 66 25.55 -14.01 21.42
CA ARG A 66 25.09 -12.71 21.92
C ARG A 66 24.37 -12.90 23.24
N GLN A 67 24.96 -12.37 24.31
CA GLN A 67 24.32 -12.36 25.62
C GLN A 67 23.41 -11.14 25.73
N TYR A 68 22.11 -11.33 25.48
CA TYR A 68 21.09 -10.33 25.76
C TYR A 68 20.70 -10.36 27.24
N GLN A 69 20.56 -9.19 27.87
CA GLN A 69 20.02 -9.11 29.23
C GLN A 69 18.49 -9.13 29.18
N ILE A 70 17.93 -10.34 29.06
CA ILE A 70 16.49 -10.58 29.09
C ILE A 70 16.11 -10.92 30.53
N ARG A 71 15.24 -10.10 31.13
CA ARG A 71 14.66 -10.33 32.44
C ARG A 71 13.24 -10.82 32.28
N GLU A 72 12.82 -11.68 33.18
CA GLU A 72 11.53 -12.33 33.15
C GLU A 72 10.68 -11.84 34.31
N TYR A 73 9.41 -11.53 34.05
CA TYR A 73 8.45 -11.16 35.09
C TYR A 73 7.12 -11.85 34.85
N ASP A 74 6.59 -12.50 35.90
CA ASP A 74 5.23 -13.04 35.92
C ASP A 74 4.70 -13.05 37.36
N PRO A 75 3.60 -12.34 37.67
CA PRO A 75 3.09 -12.24 39.03
C PRO A 75 2.47 -13.54 39.57
N ALA A 76 2.23 -14.55 38.73
CA ALA A 76 1.67 -15.84 39.12
C ALA A 76 2.73 -16.94 39.31
N ILE A 77 4.02 -16.64 39.08
CA ILE A 77 5.13 -17.58 39.22
C ILE A 77 6.09 -17.07 40.29
N ALA A 78 6.23 -17.82 41.40
CA ALA A 78 6.95 -17.35 42.59
C ALA A 78 8.36 -16.82 42.31
N ASP A 79 9.17 -17.53 41.52
CA ASP A 79 10.55 -17.14 41.19
C ASP A 79 10.65 -15.98 40.19
N LYS A 80 9.51 -15.54 39.62
CA LYS A 80 9.42 -14.45 38.61
C LYS A 80 8.47 -13.31 39.04
N ALA A 81 7.91 -13.37 40.25
CA ALA A 81 6.93 -12.41 40.74
C ALA A 81 7.53 -11.14 41.35
N ALA A 82 8.86 -11.08 41.47
CA ALA A 82 9.55 -9.90 42.00
C ALA A 82 9.26 -8.66 41.13
N PRO A 83 9.02 -7.47 41.72
CA PRO A 83 8.76 -6.26 40.95
C PRO A 83 9.85 -5.98 39.91
N PRO A 84 9.51 -5.85 38.62
CA PRO A 84 10.52 -5.71 37.58
C PRO A 84 11.09 -4.30 37.54
N GLU A 85 12.33 -4.21 37.08
CA GLU A 85 13.00 -2.94 36.80
C GLU A 85 12.72 -2.47 35.35
N PRO A 86 12.71 -1.15 35.09
CA PRO A 86 12.57 -0.63 33.73
C PRO A 86 13.66 -1.10 32.77
N ALA A 87 13.29 -1.39 31.52
CA ALA A 87 14.14 -1.92 30.46
C ALA A 87 14.06 -1.05 29.19
N ASP A 88 15.09 -1.12 28.33
CA ASP A 88 15.07 -0.44 27.03
C ASP A 88 13.90 -0.91 26.17
N LEU A 89 13.68 -2.23 26.12
CA LEU A 89 12.57 -2.88 25.47
C LEU A 89 11.74 -3.68 26.49
N VAL A 90 10.44 -3.44 26.53
CA VAL A 90 9.47 -4.31 27.22
C VAL A 90 8.72 -5.10 26.15
N VAL A 91 8.59 -6.41 26.36
CA VAL A 91 7.80 -7.33 25.54
C VAL A 91 6.61 -7.79 26.37
N CYS A 92 5.39 -7.60 25.86
CA CYS A 92 4.16 -7.97 26.54
C CYS A 92 3.26 -8.74 25.56
N THR A 93 3.32 -10.05 25.59
CA THR A 93 2.61 -10.91 24.62
C THR A 93 1.67 -11.85 25.33
N ASP A 94 0.40 -11.92 24.93
CA ASP A 94 -0.60 -12.84 25.49
C ASP A 94 -0.82 -12.57 27.00
N VAL A 95 -1.05 -11.29 27.34
CA VAL A 95 -1.19 -10.80 28.71
C VAL A 95 -2.41 -9.90 28.86
N LEU A 96 -2.50 -8.85 28.05
CA LEU A 96 -3.46 -7.75 28.26
C LEU A 96 -4.92 -8.20 28.19
N GLU A 97 -5.23 -9.15 27.31
CA GLU A 97 -6.54 -9.79 27.16
C GLU A 97 -6.94 -10.68 28.35
N HIS A 98 -5.96 -11.13 29.15
CA HIS A 98 -6.18 -11.98 30.34
C HIS A 98 -6.33 -11.14 31.62
N ILE A 99 -6.09 -9.84 31.59
CA ILE A 99 -6.17 -8.99 32.79
C ILE A 99 -7.63 -8.76 33.20
N GLU A 100 -7.90 -8.76 34.50
CA GLU A 100 -9.20 -8.35 35.04
C GLU A 100 -9.53 -6.90 34.60
N PRO A 101 -10.72 -6.60 34.03
CA PRO A 101 -11.02 -5.30 33.44
C PRO A 101 -10.72 -4.09 34.34
N GLU A 102 -10.93 -4.21 35.65
CA GLU A 102 -10.65 -3.20 36.66
C GLU A 102 -9.15 -2.93 36.91
N HIS A 103 -8.28 -3.86 36.51
CA HIS A 103 -6.83 -3.78 36.66
C HIS A 103 -6.10 -3.41 35.37
N LEU A 104 -6.77 -3.50 34.21
CA LEU A 104 -6.16 -3.24 32.90
C LEU A 104 -5.44 -1.88 32.86
N GLU A 105 -6.09 -0.82 33.34
CA GLU A 105 -5.52 0.53 33.35
C GLU A 105 -4.22 0.59 34.17
N SER A 106 -4.17 -0.11 35.30
CA SER A 106 -2.99 -0.17 36.16
C SER A 106 -1.85 -0.94 35.49
N VAL A 107 -2.17 -2.01 34.76
CA VAL A 107 -1.18 -2.81 34.02
C VAL A 107 -0.60 -2.02 32.84
N ILE A 108 -1.42 -1.30 32.06
CA ILE A 108 -0.91 -0.45 30.97
C ILE A 108 -0.02 0.68 31.51
N ALA A 109 -0.40 1.30 32.64
CA ALA A 109 0.42 2.30 33.30
C ALA A 109 1.76 1.71 33.81
N ASP A 110 1.76 0.47 34.28
CA ASP A 110 2.98 -0.22 34.71
C ASP A 110 3.89 -0.58 33.53
N LEU A 111 3.34 -1.09 32.42
CA LEU A 111 4.07 -1.29 31.17
C LEU A 111 4.73 0.02 30.71
N ARG A 112 4.02 1.15 30.83
CA ARG A 112 4.57 2.47 30.49
C ARG A 112 5.72 2.85 31.40
N ARG A 113 5.59 2.65 32.71
CA ARG A 113 6.65 2.89 33.71
C ARG A 113 7.89 2.06 33.44
N LEU A 114 7.72 0.82 32.99
CA LEU A 114 8.80 -0.13 32.74
C LEU A 114 9.49 0.06 31.39
N SER A 115 8.79 0.62 30.41
CA SER A 115 9.33 0.88 29.08
C SER A 115 10.20 2.14 29.10
N LYS A 116 11.52 2.01 28.90
CA LYS A 116 12.41 3.19 28.74
C LYS A 116 12.38 3.75 27.34
N LYS A 117 12.40 2.87 26.32
CA LYS A 117 12.43 3.27 24.90
C LYS A 117 11.28 2.67 24.11
N ARG A 118 10.98 1.39 24.32
CA ARG A 118 10.05 0.66 23.45
C ARG A 118 9.22 -0.35 24.23
N LEU A 119 7.96 -0.48 23.83
CA LEU A 119 7.07 -1.59 24.12
C LEU A 119 6.83 -2.34 22.80
N PHE A 120 6.96 -3.66 22.84
CA PHE A 120 6.37 -4.56 21.85
C PHE A 120 5.20 -5.30 22.52
N PHE A 121 4.06 -5.35 21.85
CA PHE A 121 2.87 -6.00 22.41
C PHE A 121 2.13 -6.88 21.40
N ASN A 122 1.43 -7.88 21.93
CA ASN A 122 0.47 -8.72 21.22
C ASN A 122 -0.75 -8.93 22.13
N ILE A 123 -1.94 -8.78 21.56
CA ILE A 123 -3.23 -8.93 22.24
C ILE A 123 -4.20 -9.71 21.35
N ALA A 124 -4.75 -10.82 21.84
CA ALA A 124 -5.84 -11.51 21.18
C ALA A 124 -7.15 -10.70 21.26
N THR A 125 -7.86 -10.59 20.12
CA THR A 125 -9.18 -9.93 20.03
C THR A 125 -10.29 -10.95 19.78
N ARG A 126 -10.07 -12.19 20.20
CA ARG A 126 -10.99 -13.33 20.04
C ARG A 126 -11.01 -14.15 21.33
N PRO A 127 -12.04 -14.99 21.56
CA PRO A 127 -12.06 -15.89 22.71
C PRO A 127 -10.83 -16.82 22.76
N ALA A 128 -10.34 -17.08 23.97
CA ALA A 128 -9.32 -18.11 24.19
C ALA A 128 -9.91 -19.50 23.91
N ILE A 129 -9.04 -20.42 23.51
CA ILE A 129 -9.37 -21.85 23.51
C ILE A 129 -9.48 -22.39 24.95
N LYS A 130 -8.78 -21.75 25.89
CA LYS A 130 -8.64 -22.21 27.29
C LYS A 130 -9.68 -21.58 28.20
N THR A 131 -10.06 -22.30 29.25
CA THR A 131 -10.97 -21.84 30.32
C THR A 131 -10.26 -21.82 31.66
N LEU A 132 -10.64 -20.88 32.51
CA LEU A 132 -10.16 -20.76 33.89
C LEU A 132 -10.78 -21.84 34.80
N PRO A 133 -10.21 -22.12 35.98
CA PRO A 133 -10.78 -23.09 36.93
C PRO A 133 -12.22 -22.78 37.37
N ASP A 134 -12.62 -21.50 37.31
CA ASP A 134 -13.98 -21.06 37.62
C ASP A 134 -14.97 -21.12 36.43
N GLY A 135 -14.52 -21.62 35.28
CA GLY A 135 -15.34 -21.82 34.08
C GLY A 135 -15.41 -20.62 33.12
N ARG A 136 -14.83 -19.47 33.45
CA ARG A 136 -14.73 -18.33 32.52
C ARG A 136 -13.77 -18.64 31.36
N ASN A 137 -13.89 -17.90 30.26
CA ASN A 137 -12.87 -17.91 29.21
C ASN A 137 -11.57 -17.27 29.75
N ALA A 138 -10.40 -17.77 29.34
CA ALA A 138 -9.13 -17.21 29.80
C ALA A 138 -8.90 -15.77 29.30
N HIS A 139 -9.41 -15.42 28.11
CA HIS A 139 -9.45 -14.02 27.67
C HIS A 139 -10.65 -13.34 28.35
N LEU A 140 -10.36 -12.58 29.41
CA LEU A 140 -11.35 -11.82 30.18
C LEU A 140 -11.83 -10.57 29.43
N ILE A 141 -11.01 -10.04 28.53
CA ILE A 141 -11.29 -8.85 27.74
C ILE A 141 -11.24 -9.23 26.25
N ILE A 142 -12.41 -9.24 25.61
CA ILE A 142 -12.56 -9.53 24.18
C ILE A 142 -13.18 -8.31 23.53
N GLU A 143 -12.31 -7.44 23.02
CA GLU A 143 -12.67 -6.14 22.44
C GLU A 143 -12.04 -5.98 21.06
N GLU A 144 -12.64 -5.13 20.23
CA GLU A 144 -12.20 -4.86 18.87
C GLU A 144 -10.83 -4.13 18.83
N PRO A 145 -10.05 -4.26 17.74
CA PRO A 145 -8.75 -3.62 17.59
C PRO A 145 -8.72 -2.13 17.94
N ASP A 146 -9.74 -1.36 17.53
CA ASP A 146 -9.77 0.09 17.77
C ASP A 146 -9.91 0.43 19.26
N TRP A 147 -10.58 -0.41 20.05
CA TRP A 147 -10.69 -0.25 21.49
C TRP A 147 -9.33 -0.43 22.17
N TRP A 148 -8.60 -1.48 21.79
CA TRP A 148 -7.24 -1.72 22.27
C TRP A 148 -6.29 -0.60 21.87
N ARG A 149 -6.42 -0.12 20.63
CA ARG A 149 -5.60 0.99 20.11
C ARG A 149 -5.79 2.24 20.95
N ALA A 150 -7.03 2.59 21.30
CA ALA A 150 -7.33 3.71 22.19
C ALA A 150 -6.73 3.53 23.59
N LYS A 151 -6.81 2.32 24.16
CA LYS A 151 -6.21 1.99 25.47
C LYS A 151 -4.70 2.15 25.48
N ILE A 152 -4.00 1.55 24.52
CA ILE A 152 -2.53 1.67 24.42
C ILE A 152 -2.12 3.12 24.12
N ALA A 153 -2.82 3.80 23.21
CA ALA A 153 -2.55 5.18 22.84
C ALA A 153 -2.69 6.16 24.01
N SER A 154 -3.42 5.82 25.08
CA SER A 154 -3.52 6.69 26.26
C SER A 154 -2.19 6.82 27.02
N HIS A 155 -1.33 5.79 26.98
CA HIS A 155 -0.04 5.74 27.68
C HIS A 155 1.19 5.75 26.77
N PHE A 156 1.02 5.39 25.50
CA PHE A 156 2.11 5.23 24.54
C PHE A 156 1.86 5.99 23.23
N HIS A 157 2.93 6.36 22.54
CA HIS A 157 2.86 6.69 21.12
C HIS A 157 3.00 5.39 20.30
N ILE A 158 1.95 5.02 19.57
CA ILE A 158 1.94 3.81 18.75
C ILE A 158 2.78 4.04 17.48
N LEU A 159 3.60 3.06 17.13
CA LEU A 159 4.60 3.14 16.06
C LEU A 159 4.31 2.16 14.94
N THR A 160 3.81 0.98 15.32
CA THR A 160 3.24 0.00 14.42
C THR A 160 1.98 -0.57 15.05
N TRP A 161 0.94 -0.75 14.25
CA TRP A 161 -0.31 -1.40 14.65
C TRP A 161 -0.74 -2.33 13.54
N ILE A 162 -0.68 -3.64 13.81
CA ILE A 162 -1.01 -4.66 12.82
C ILE A 162 -2.18 -5.47 13.35
N THR A 163 -3.29 -5.41 12.62
CA THR A 163 -4.46 -6.26 12.85
C THR A 163 -4.37 -7.48 11.94
N ARG A 164 -4.49 -8.66 12.52
CA ARG A 164 -4.74 -9.93 11.82
C ARG A 164 -6.00 -10.56 12.42
N GLN A 165 -6.69 -11.45 11.71
CA GLN A 165 -7.95 -12.03 12.18
C GLN A 165 -7.85 -12.53 13.64
N GLY A 166 -8.54 -11.82 14.56
CA GLY A 166 -8.57 -12.13 15.98
C GLY A 166 -7.30 -11.81 16.79
N LEU A 167 -6.41 -10.95 16.28
CA LEU A 167 -5.14 -10.59 16.92
C LEU A 167 -4.70 -9.17 16.54
N VAL A 168 -4.23 -8.40 17.51
CA VAL A 168 -3.45 -7.19 17.27
C VAL A 168 -2.04 -7.35 17.81
N TYR A 169 -1.05 -6.86 17.08
CA TYR A 169 0.30 -6.72 17.60
C TYR A 169 0.95 -5.44 17.07
N GLY A 170 1.91 -4.93 17.81
CA GLY A 170 2.48 -3.64 17.48
C GLY A 170 3.63 -3.24 18.39
N GLU A 171 4.17 -2.08 18.07
CA GLU A 171 5.24 -1.45 18.81
C GLU A 171 4.81 -0.04 19.24
N ALA A 172 5.24 0.40 20.41
CA ALA A 172 4.94 1.73 20.92
C ALA A 172 6.12 2.30 21.72
N THR A 173 6.21 3.62 21.86
CA THR A 173 7.15 4.30 22.76
C THR A 173 6.39 4.89 23.95
N PRO A 174 6.95 4.84 25.17
CA PRO A 174 6.30 5.41 26.34
C PRO A 174 6.11 6.92 26.15
N LYS A 175 4.90 7.44 26.42
CA LYS A 175 4.73 8.90 26.52
C LYS A 175 5.52 9.39 27.73
N SER A 176 6.29 10.48 27.65
CA SER A 176 6.70 11.22 28.87
C SER A 176 5.43 11.73 29.60
N GLN A 177 5.51 12.11 30.88
CA GLN A 177 4.36 12.58 31.67
C GLN A 177 3.52 13.67 30.93
N PRO A 178 2.24 13.88 31.32
CA PRO A 178 1.14 14.16 30.41
C PRO A 178 1.39 15.37 29.51
N MET A 179 0.91 15.30 28.27
CA MET A 179 0.86 16.44 27.37
C MET A 179 0.07 17.58 28.05
N LEU A 180 0.78 18.57 28.61
CA LEU A 180 0.37 19.95 28.45
C LEU A 180 0.36 20.18 26.93
N ASN A 181 -0.83 20.25 26.35
CA ASN A 181 -1.12 20.49 24.92
C ASN A 181 -1.40 19.24 24.06
N THR A 182 -2.16 18.24 24.54
CA THR A 182 -3.14 17.65 23.60
C THR A 182 -4.12 18.76 23.29
N VAL A 183 -3.95 19.42 22.16
CA VAL A 183 -4.99 20.30 21.64
C VAL A 183 -6.19 19.39 21.38
N ALA A 184 -7.29 19.62 22.08
CA ALA A 184 -8.55 18.99 21.73
C ALA A 184 -8.74 19.15 20.22
N LYS A 185 -9.12 18.07 19.52
CA LYS A 185 -9.46 18.07 18.09
C LYS A 185 -10.15 19.41 17.78
N ALA A 186 -9.52 20.24 16.94
CA ALA A 186 -9.93 21.63 16.81
C ALA A 186 -11.44 21.66 16.56
N ALA A 187 -12.20 22.29 17.45
CA ALA A 187 -13.66 22.27 17.38
C ALA A 187 -14.17 22.97 16.10
N LYS A 188 -13.29 23.73 15.44
CA LYS A 188 -13.57 24.49 14.23
C LYS A 188 -12.32 24.54 13.34
N ARG A 189 -12.54 24.46 12.03
CA ARG A 189 -11.56 24.66 10.95
C ARG A 189 -10.91 26.04 11.07
N ARG A 190 -9.58 26.12 10.88
CA ARG A 190 -8.85 27.40 10.76
C ARG A 190 -9.26 28.12 9.47
N ASP A 191 -9.41 29.44 9.54
CA ASP A 191 -9.69 30.25 8.35
C ASP A 191 -8.45 30.33 7.46
N LEU A 192 -8.66 30.11 6.16
CA LEU A 192 -7.59 30.20 5.16
C LEU A 192 -7.23 31.67 4.95
N THR A 193 -5.97 32.04 5.16
CA THR A 193 -5.54 33.42 4.89
C THR A 193 -5.59 33.71 3.38
N PRO A 194 -5.71 34.99 2.97
CA PRO A 194 -5.64 35.37 1.56
C PRO A 194 -4.35 34.89 0.88
N GLU A 195 -3.21 34.92 1.59
CA GLU A 195 -1.93 34.47 1.06
C GLU A 195 -1.92 32.97 0.78
N TRP A 196 -2.46 32.14 1.70
CA TRP A 196 -2.59 30.70 1.49
C TRP A 196 -3.56 30.38 0.35
N SER A 197 -4.66 31.12 0.25
CA SER A 197 -5.63 30.96 -0.84
C SER A 197 -4.98 31.23 -2.19
N GLN A 198 -4.20 32.31 -2.29
CA GLN A 198 -3.45 32.66 -3.48
C GLN A 198 -2.38 31.61 -3.80
N ARG A 199 -1.64 31.13 -2.79
CA ARG A 199 -0.62 30.08 -2.96
C ARG A 199 -1.21 28.77 -3.47
N PHE A 200 -2.42 28.40 -3.06
CA PHE A 200 -3.12 27.22 -3.59
C PHE A 200 -3.48 27.40 -5.07
N ILE A 201 -3.95 28.59 -5.47
CA ILE A 201 -4.25 28.89 -6.89
C ILE A 201 -2.99 28.78 -7.75
N GLU A 202 -1.89 29.39 -7.31
CA GLU A 202 -0.60 29.36 -8.01
C GLU A 202 -0.01 27.96 -8.08
N THR A 203 -0.06 27.21 -6.98
CA THR A 203 0.41 25.82 -6.91
C THR A 203 -0.40 24.93 -7.85
N LYS A 204 -1.74 25.06 -7.85
CA LYS A 204 -2.62 24.34 -8.77
C LYS A 204 -2.25 24.65 -10.22
N ALA A 205 -2.05 25.92 -10.57
CA ALA A 205 -1.68 26.33 -11.93
C ALA A 205 -0.32 25.75 -12.36
N LEU A 206 0.67 25.76 -11.46
CA LEU A 206 2.00 25.22 -11.72
C LEU A 206 1.98 23.70 -11.93
N ILE A 207 1.29 22.95 -11.05
CA ILE A 207 1.14 21.49 -11.18
C ILE A 207 0.43 21.15 -12.49
N ASN A 208 -0.66 21.85 -12.80
CA ASN A 208 -1.47 21.56 -13.98
C ASN A 208 -0.80 21.94 -15.31
N ARG A 209 0.27 22.74 -15.30
CA ARG A 209 1.07 23.01 -16.49
C ARG A 209 1.70 21.73 -17.07
N TYR A 210 2.02 20.76 -16.23
CA TYR A 210 2.69 19.51 -16.62
C TYR A 210 1.82 18.27 -16.42
N SER A 211 0.60 18.44 -15.90
CA SER A 211 -0.29 17.32 -15.58
C SER A 211 -1.12 16.91 -16.78
N ASP A 212 -1.27 15.59 -16.93
CA ASP A 212 -2.20 15.00 -17.88
C ASP A 212 -3.65 15.11 -17.39
N LEU A 213 -4.60 14.73 -18.25
CA LEU A 213 -6.03 14.76 -17.90
C LEU A 213 -6.37 13.91 -16.68
N PHE A 214 -5.58 12.87 -16.40
CA PHE A 214 -5.78 11.97 -15.28
C PHE A 214 -5.26 12.52 -13.94
N SER A 215 -4.18 13.32 -13.98
CA SER A 215 -3.51 13.86 -12.79
C SER A 215 -3.78 15.35 -12.54
N LYS A 216 -4.54 16.03 -13.40
CA LYS A 216 -4.97 17.42 -13.17
C LYS A 216 -5.56 17.60 -11.77
N VAL A 217 -5.06 18.57 -11.02
CA VAL A 217 -5.53 18.94 -9.69
C VAL A 217 -6.65 19.94 -9.84
N GLU A 218 -7.85 19.62 -9.38
CA GLU A 218 -8.99 20.54 -9.35
C GLU A 218 -9.19 21.16 -7.97
N THR A 219 -8.97 20.38 -6.91
CA THR A 219 -9.26 20.77 -5.53
C THR A 219 -8.03 20.64 -4.63
N ILE A 220 -7.70 21.71 -3.91
CA ILE A 220 -6.71 21.70 -2.83
C ILE A 220 -7.45 22.13 -1.56
N ARG A 221 -7.38 21.33 -0.50
CA ARG A 221 -8.06 21.61 0.77
C ARG A 221 -7.10 21.44 1.92
N MET A 222 -7.30 22.24 2.97
CA MET A 222 -6.64 22.01 4.23
C MET A 222 -7.33 20.87 4.99
N TRP A 223 -6.52 20.00 5.58
CA TRP A 223 -6.99 19.00 6.52
C TRP A 223 -6.83 19.56 7.94
N GLU A 224 -7.93 19.65 8.68
CA GLU A 224 -7.98 20.29 10.01
C GLU A 224 -8.48 19.34 11.10
N ALA A 225 -8.62 18.06 10.78
CA ALA A 225 -9.23 17.05 11.63
C ALA A 225 -10.67 17.42 12.07
N CYS A 226 -11.44 18.13 11.25
CA CYS A 226 -12.81 18.53 11.57
C CYS A 226 -13.64 18.68 10.29
N GLU A 227 -14.64 17.82 10.11
CA GLU A 227 -15.55 17.88 8.94
C GLU A 227 -14.78 18.04 7.61
N ASP A 228 -13.71 17.25 7.43
CA ASP A 228 -12.86 17.33 6.24
C ASP A 228 -13.51 16.60 5.05
N GLU A 229 -13.46 17.26 3.90
CA GLU A 229 -13.98 16.74 2.64
C GLU A 229 -12.85 16.20 1.74
N PRO A 230 -13.12 15.20 0.89
CA PRO A 230 -12.15 14.74 -0.09
C PRO A 230 -11.68 15.86 -1.04
N ALA A 231 -10.41 15.79 -1.45
CA ALA A 231 -9.78 16.72 -2.38
C ALA A 231 -8.71 16.01 -3.22
N ASP A 232 -8.34 16.60 -4.35
CA ASP A 232 -7.20 16.12 -5.13
C ASP A 232 -5.90 16.22 -4.33
N ILE A 233 -5.71 17.34 -3.62
CA ILE A 233 -4.60 17.51 -2.68
C ILE A 233 -5.15 17.87 -1.29
N GLN A 234 -4.74 17.10 -0.29
CA GLN A 234 -4.92 17.46 1.12
C GLN A 234 -3.67 18.15 1.67
N VAL A 235 -3.86 19.22 2.42
CA VAL A 235 -2.77 20.02 3.00
C VAL A 235 -2.92 20.00 4.52
N ALA A 236 -2.03 19.29 5.22
CA ALA A 236 -2.01 19.24 6.68
C ALA A 236 -0.81 20.04 7.19
N CYS A 237 -1.05 21.27 7.64
CA CYS A 237 0.02 22.17 8.09
C CYS A 237 0.04 22.34 9.61
N ASN A 238 1.11 21.89 10.24
CA ASN A 238 1.44 22.06 11.65
C ASN A 238 0.27 21.67 12.57
N ILE A 239 -0.21 20.44 12.40
CA ILE A 239 -1.42 19.94 13.06
C ILE A 239 -1.26 18.48 13.49
N ILE A 240 -0.64 17.65 12.66
CA ILE A 240 -0.51 16.20 12.90
C ILE A 240 0.33 15.94 14.17
N GLU A 241 1.34 16.75 14.42
CA GLU A 241 2.19 16.67 15.62
C GLU A 241 1.44 16.95 16.92
N TYR A 242 0.29 17.60 16.87
CA TYR A 242 -0.54 17.88 18.05
C TYR A 242 -1.67 16.86 18.23
N MET A 243 -1.82 15.91 17.29
CA MET A 243 -2.86 14.89 17.37
C MET A 243 -2.51 13.85 18.45
N PRO A 244 -3.51 13.35 19.21
CA PRO A 244 -3.30 12.27 20.17
C PRO A 244 -2.72 11.01 19.54
N ASP A 245 -3.08 10.79 18.27
CA ASP A 245 -2.64 9.69 17.44
C ASP A 245 -2.29 10.18 16.01
N PRO A 246 -1.02 10.54 15.78
CA PRO A 246 -0.55 10.98 14.48
C PRO A 246 -0.73 9.95 13.37
N ASP A 247 -0.64 8.66 13.70
CA ASP A 247 -0.79 7.58 12.72
C ASP A 247 -2.24 7.47 12.21
N ALA A 248 -3.21 7.58 13.11
CA ALA A 248 -4.63 7.63 12.75
C ALA A 248 -4.94 8.87 11.92
N ALA A 249 -4.39 10.03 12.29
CA ALA A 249 -4.54 11.26 11.52
C ALA A 249 -4.00 11.10 10.08
N LEU A 250 -2.81 10.53 9.93
CA LEU A 250 -2.22 10.22 8.62
C LEU A 250 -3.10 9.23 7.83
N PHE A 251 -3.66 8.21 8.48
CA PHE A 251 -4.59 7.28 7.83
C PHE A 251 -5.88 7.96 7.37
N GLU A 252 -6.48 8.85 8.16
CA GLU A 252 -7.65 9.62 7.71
C GLU A 252 -7.33 10.51 6.50
N ILE A 253 -6.16 11.15 6.47
CA ILE A 253 -5.70 11.92 5.31
C ILE A 253 -5.65 11.05 4.05
N THR A 254 -5.20 9.78 4.15
CA THR A 254 -5.18 8.87 2.98
C THR A 254 -6.56 8.60 2.39
N LYS A 255 -7.63 8.68 3.19
CA LYS A 255 -9.01 8.49 2.71
C LYS A 255 -9.56 9.73 2.00
N LEU A 256 -9.01 10.90 2.31
CA LEU A 256 -9.50 12.20 1.82
C LEU A 256 -8.64 12.77 0.69
N ALA A 257 -7.39 12.35 0.57
CA ALA A 257 -6.49 12.74 -0.51
C ALA A 257 -6.66 11.81 -1.71
N ARG A 258 -7.10 12.35 -2.85
CA ARG A 258 -7.21 11.56 -4.09
C ARG A 258 -5.87 11.40 -4.80
N LYS A 259 -5.08 12.48 -4.93
CA LYS A 259 -3.87 12.49 -5.78
C LYS A 259 -2.61 12.80 -5.00
N GLY A 260 -2.66 13.75 -4.06
CA GLY A 260 -1.47 14.22 -3.37
C GLY A 260 -1.73 14.70 -1.95
N VAL A 261 -0.66 14.85 -1.20
CA VAL A 261 -0.63 15.45 0.13
C VAL A 261 0.53 16.43 0.25
N VAL A 262 0.29 17.50 1.00
CA VAL A 262 1.35 18.37 1.53
C VAL A 262 1.23 18.30 3.05
N ILE A 263 2.31 17.91 3.71
CA ILE A 263 2.35 17.79 5.17
C ILE A 263 3.49 18.63 5.69
N THR A 264 3.18 19.57 6.59
CA THR A 264 4.20 20.26 7.39
C THR A 264 4.06 19.89 8.85
N ILE A 265 5.18 19.59 9.49
CA ILE A 265 5.22 19.08 10.86
C ILE A 265 6.33 19.82 11.61
N GLN A 266 5.98 20.42 12.74
CA GLN A 266 6.97 20.93 13.66
C GLN A 266 7.67 19.78 14.40
N LEU A 267 9.00 19.76 14.36
CA LEU A 267 9.81 18.77 15.09
C LEU A 267 9.84 19.11 16.58
N ASP A 268 9.93 18.07 17.40
CA ASP A 268 10.18 18.17 18.84
C ASP A 268 11.32 17.22 19.28
N GLU A 269 11.74 17.33 20.54
CA GLU A 269 12.87 16.56 21.09
C GLU A 269 12.63 15.04 21.09
N VAL A 270 11.37 14.60 21.09
CA VAL A 270 10.97 13.19 21.17
C VAL A 270 10.75 12.59 19.77
N ARG A 271 10.09 13.34 18.89
CA ARG A 271 9.71 12.96 17.53
C ARG A 271 10.56 13.71 16.52
N ASN A 272 11.79 13.22 16.36
CA ASN A 272 12.74 13.73 15.37
C ASN A 272 12.37 13.31 13.92
N GLU A 273 13.15 13.79 12.95
CA GLU A 273 12.94 13.50 11.51
C GLU A 273 12.80 12.01 11.21
N LYS A 274 13.67 11.17 11.77
CA LYS A 274 13.67 9.71 11.54
C LYS A 274 12.36 9.07 12.00
N TRP A 275 11.83 9.54 13.13
CA TRP A 275 10.56 9.06 13.68
C TRP A 275 9.40 9.36 12.72
N TRP A 276 9.28 10.62 12.30
CA TRP A 276 8.21 11.05 11.38
C TRP A 276 8.33 10.39 10.02
N ARG A 277 9.55 10.25 9.50
CA ARG A 277 9.79 9.60 8.22
C ARG A 277 9.34 8.14 8.25
N ARG A 278 9.68 7.39 9.31
CA ARG A 278 9.21 5.99 9.48
C ARG A 278 7.69 5.90 9.54
N LEU A 279 7.01 6.89 10.12
CA LEU A 279 5.55 6.89 10.22
C LEU A 279 4.90 7.25 8.87
N ILE A 280 5.35 8.33 8.23
CA ILE A 280 4.79 8.84 6.97
C ILE A 280 5.00 7.85 5.82
N GLU A 281 6.18 7.22 5.74
CA GLU A 281 6.50 6.28 4.66
C GLU A 281 5.64 5.01 4.68
N GLN A 282 4.88 4.73 5.75
CA GLN A 282 3.93 3.61 5.81
C GLN A 282 2.68 3.86 4.95
N ARG A 283 2.37 5.12 4.65
CA ARG A 283 1.09 5.54 4.04
C ARG A 283 1.27 6.38 2.79
N PHE A 284 2.44 7.00 2.63
CA PHE A 284 2.71 7.93 1.55
C PHE A 284 3.96 7.55 0.76
N GLN A 285 3.87 7.75 -0.56
CA GLN A 285 5.02 7.82 -1.43
C GLN A 285 5.50 9.28 -1.40
N ILE A 286 6.72 9.46 -0.91
CA ILE A 286 7.33 10.78 -0.75
C ILE A 286 7.90 11.20 -2.11
N ALA A 287 7.45 12.33 -2.63
CA ALA A 287 8.00 12.98 -3.81
C ALA A 287 9.03 14.06 -3.44
N HIS A 288 8.82 14.73 -2.30
CA HIS A 288 9.72 15.73 -1.75
C HIS A 288 9.75 15.64 -0.23
N TRP A 289 10.94 15.82 0.34
CA TRP A 289 11.18 15.86 1.78
C TRP A 289 12.29 16.87 2.08
N ALA A 290 12.00 17.82 2.95
CA ALA A 290 12.96 18.80 3.44
C ALA A 290 12.76 19.02 4.94
N VAL A 291 13.83 19.39 5.63
CA VAL A 291 13.78 19.90 7.00
C VAL A 291 14.32 21.31 7.01
N GLU A 292 13.46 22.28 7.27
CA GLU A 292 13.77 23.71 7.25
C GLU A 292 13.29 24.34 8.55
N GLU A 293 14.16 25.08 9.24
CA GLU A 293 13.81 25.82 10.47
C GLU A 293 13.03 24.99 11.51
N GLY A 294 13.43 23.72 11.70
CA GLY A 294 12.78 22.81 12.65
C GLY A 294 11.44 22.25 12.20
N HIS A 295 11.06 22.42 10.93
CA HIS A 295 9.86 21.85 10.33
C HIS A 295 10.22 20.83 9.25
N ILE A 296 9.51 19.71 9.23
CA ILE A 296 9.45 18.84 8.06
C ILE A 296 8.50 19.47 7.06
N ILE A 297 8.88 19.47 5.80
CA ILE A 297 8.02 19.74 4.65
C ILE A 297 8.03 18.49 3.78
N MET A 298 6.88 17.83 3.67
CA MET A 298 6.68 16.63 2.86
C MET A 298 5.64 16.90 1.78
N VAL A 299 5.98 16.53 0.54
CA VAL A 299 5.02 16.43 -0.56
C VAL A 299 5.03 14.99 -1.05
N GLY A 300 3.85 14.41 -1.23
CA GLY A 300 3.72 13.03 -1.65
C GLY A 300 2.32 12.68 -2.10
N GLY A 301 2.02 11.40 -2.20
CA GLY A 301 0.67 10.90 -2.45
C GLY A 301 0.38 9.64 -1.63
N PRO A 302 -0.89 9.35 -1.32
CA PRO A 302 -1.25 8.08 -0.70
C PRO A 302 -0.74 6.91 -1.53
N THR A 303 -0.24 5.87 -0.87
CA THR A 303 0.24 4.68 -1.57
C THR A 303 0.01 3.42 -0.75
N ILE A 304 -0.13 2.30 -1.44
CA ILE A 304 -0.15 0.96 -0.85
C ILE A 304 1.16 0.27 -1.25
N LYS A 305 2.13 0.24 -0.33
CA LYS A 305 3.45 -0.33 -0.61
C LYS A 305 3.47 -1.84 -0.48
N VAL A 306 4.13 -2.50 -1.43
CA VAL A 306 4.62 -3.87 -1.28
C VAL A 306 5.96 -3.83 -0.55
N GLY A 307 5.99 -4.34 0.68
CA GLY A 307 7.18 -4.28 1.55
C GLY A 307 8.40 -5.02 0.98
N GLY A 308 9.59 -4.50 1.28
CA GLY A 308 10.88 -5.16 0.98
C GLY A 308 11.26 -5.18 -0.50
N THR A 309 10.80 -4.23 -1.31
CA THR A 309 11.17 -4.13 -2.74
C THR A 309 11.30 -2.68 -3.17
N VAL A 310 12.38 -2.37 -3.90
CA VAL A 310 12.58 -1.08 -4.57
C VAL A 310 12.31 -1.30 -6.06
N PHE A 311 11.38 -0.55 -6.63
CA PHE A 311 11.06 -0.60 -8.06
C PHE A 311 11.83 0.51 -8.78
N VAL A 312 12.70 0.11 -9.71
CA VAL A 312 13.50 1.03 -10.54
C VAL A 312 13.12 0.89 -12.01
N GLY A 313 13.34 1.95 -12.79
CA GLY A 313 13.19 1.91 -14.25
C GLY A 313 14.06 0.81 -14.85
N VAL A 314 13.48 0.02 -15.76
CA VAL A 314 14.18 -1.14 -16.35
C VAL A 314 15.29 -0.73 -17.33
N VAL A 315 15.22 0.51 -17.82
CA VAL A 315 16.23 1.12 -18.68
C VAL A 315 16.59 2.47 -18.06
N ASP A 316 17.87 2.83 -18.18
CA ASP A 316 18.41 4.10 -17.71
C ASP A 316 17.61 5.30 -18.23
N SER A 317 17.57 6.39 -17.45
CA SER A 317 16.76 7.56 -17.82
C SER A 317 17.25 8.24 -19.08
N ASP A 318 18.57 8.41 -19.24
CA ASP A 318 19.14 9.11 -20.39
C ASP A 318 18.93 8.30 -21.66
N ILE A 319 19.11 6.98 -21.60
CA ILE A 319 18.81 6.07 -22.71
C ILE A 319 17.32 6.14 -23.09
N ARG A 320 16.41 6.14 -22.10
CA ARG A 320 14.97 6.31 -22.38
C ARG A 320 14.69 7.66 -23.05
N TRP A 321 15.40 8.73 -22.66
CA TRP A 321 15.26 10.04 -23.29
C TRP A 321 15.70 10.02 -24.76
N GLU A 322 16.80 9.36 -25.10
CA GLU A 322 17.22 9.18 -26.49
C GLU A 322 16.13 8.51 -27.34
N TYR A 323 15.44 7.50 -26.78
CA TYR A 323 14.31 6.85 -27.45
C TYR A 323 13.14 7.83 -27.67
N VAL A 324 12.84 8.66 -26.67
CA VAL A 324 11.81 9.70 -26.76
C VAL A 324 12.11 10.67 -27.91
N GLU A 325 13.33 11.20 -27.97
CA GLU A 325 13.73 12.12 -29.03
C GLU A 325 13.66 11.47 -30.41
N ALA A 326 14.13 10.22 -30.54
CA ALA A 326 14.07 9.47 -31.79
C ALA A 326 12.62 9.23 -32.24
N ALA A 327 11.72 8.85 -31.33
CA ALA A 327 10.32 8.61 -31.62
C ALA A 327 9.58 9.89 -32.03
N VAL A 328 9.80 11.02 -31.33
CA VAL A 328 9.21 12.33 -31.66
C VAL A 328 9.68 12.86 -33.02
N LYS A 329 10.95 12.61 -33.37
CA LYS A 329 11.49 12.94 -34.70
C LYS A 329 10.82 12.09 -35.78
N ARG A 330 10.68 10.78 -35.54
CA ARG A 330 10.16 9.79 -36.50
C ARG A 330 8.65 9.86 -36.72
N ILE A 331 7.87 10.06 -35.66
CA ILE A 331 6.41 9.97 -35.69
C ILE A 331 5.79 11.32 -35.32
N LYS A 332 5.02 11.90 -36.24
CA LYS A 332 4.34 13.19 -36.04
C LYS A 332 2.92 13.08 -35.50
N ARG A 333 2.25 11.94 -35.69
CA ARG A 333 0.91 11.71 -35.16
C ARG A 333 0.97 11.54 -33.64
N ARG A 334 0.00 12.11 -32.95
CA ARG A 334 -0.22 11.95 -31.51
C ARG A 334 -1.57 11.29 -31.31
N ILE A 335 -1.75 10.66 -30.16
CA ILE A 335 -3.05 10.16 -29.72
C ILE A 335 -4.11 11.26 -29.80
N HIS A 336 -5.35 10.88 -30.11
CA HIS A 336 -6.45 11.83 -30.14
C HIS A 336 -7.05 12.01 -28.74
N ILE A 337 -7.19 13.26 -28.32
CA ILE A 337 -7.81 13.62 -27.03
C ILE A 337 -9.28 13.95 -27.30
N GLU A 338 -10.18 13.30 -26.57
CA GLU A 338 -11.63 13.43 -26.76
C GLU A 338 -12.33 13.79 -25.43
N PRO A 339 -13.45 14.53 -25.49
CA PRO A 339 -14.35 14.67 -24.35
C PRO A 339 -14.85 13.30 -23.85
N ALA A 340 -15.26 13.25 -22.57
CA ALA A 340 -15.85 12.06 -22.00
C ALA A 340 -17.05 11.55 -22.84
N HIS A 341 -17.08 10.25 -23.12
CA HIS A 341 -18.12 9.61 -23.92
C HIS A 341 -18.50 8.22 -23.39
N GLY A 342 -19.69 7.75 -23.77
CA GLY A 342 -20.26 6.49 -23.28
C GLY A 342 -19.70 5.21 -23.91
N HIS A 343 -18.72 5.29 -24.82
CA HIS A 343 -18.10 4.11 -25.43
C HIS A 343 -17.27 3.30 -24.41
N ARG A 344 -17.17 2.00 -24.67
CA ARG A 344 -16.47 1.03 -23.82
C ARG A 344 -15.10 0.68 -24.41
N ALA A 345 -14.07 0.66 -23.57
CA ALA A 345 -12.76 0.10 -23.89
C ALA A 345 -12.66 -1.32 -23.31
N ILE A 346 -12.43 -2.30 -24.18
CA ILE A 346 -12.19 -3.70 -23.82
C ILE A 346 -10.68 -3.93 -23.87
N LEU A 347 -10.06 -3.97 -22.69
CA LEU A 347 -8.62 -4.13 -22.51
C LEU A 347 -8.28 -5.62 -22.39
N ALA A 348 -7.67 -6.19 -23.43
CA ALA A 348 -7.10 -7.54 -23.40
C ALA A 348 -5.64 -7.47 -22.89
N CYS A 349 -5.46 -7.57 -21.57
CA CYS A 349 -4.14 -7.79 -20.98
C CYS A 349 -3.66 -9.22 -21.28
N TYR A 350 -2.42 -9.58 -20.90
CA TYR A 350 -1.81 -10.86 -21.29
C TYR A 350 -1.49 -11.80 -20.12
N GLY A 351 -2.30 -11.74 -19.06
CA GLY A 351 -2.25 -12.68 -17.95
C GLY A 351 -2.95 -14.02 -18.29
N PRO A 352 -2.68 -15.09 -17.52
CA PRO A 352 -3.19 -16.43 -17.78
C PRO A 352 -4.70 -16.54 -17.99
N SER A 353 -5.53 -15.78 -17.25
CA SER A 353 -6.98 -15.92 -17.32
C SER A 353 -7.59 -15.45 -18.65
N LEU A 354 -6.81 -14.80 -19.51
CA LEU A 354 -7.27 -14.49 -20.87
C LEU A 354 -7.61 -15.77 -21.64
N ASN A 355 -6.93 -16.89 -21.38
CA ASN A 355 -7.26 -18.18 -22.00
C ASN A 355 -8.70 -18.62 -21.69
N ASP A 356 -9.14 -18.44 -20.45
CA ASP A 356 -10.46 -18.85 -19.99
C ASP A 356 -11.55 -17.85 -20.38
N THR A 357 -11.17 -16.58 -20.57
CA THR A 357 -12.11 -15.48 -20.75
C THR A 357 -12.22 -14.96 -22.17
N ILE A 358 -11.43 -15.48 -23.12
CA ILE A 358 -11.47 -15.05 -24.54
C ILE A 358 -12.84 -15.24 -25.19
N GLY A 359 -13.57 -16.30 -24.82
CA GLY A 359 -14.95 -16.53 -25.27
C GLY A 359 -15.91 -15.45 -24.78
N VAL A 360 -15.80 -15.06 -23.50
CA VAL A 360 -16.60 -14.01 -22.88
C VAL A 360 -16.29 -12.65 -23.51
N LEU A 361 -15.01 -12.37 -23.75
CA LEU A 361 -14.56 -11.17 -24.45
C LEU A 361 -15.20 -11.06 -25.83
N ARG A 362 -15.24 -12.15 -26.61
CA ARG A 362 -15.90 -12.15 -27.93
C ARG A 362 -17.40 -11.88 -27.80
N SER A 363 -18.08 -12.55 -26.87
CA SER A 363 -19.51 -12.33 -26.63
C SER A 363 -19.80 -10.87 -26.27
N GLU A 364 -18.98 -10.24 -25.44
CA GLU A 364 -19.13 -8.82 -25.09
C GLU A 364 -18.94 -7.90 -26.30
N ILE A 365 -17.98 -8.20 -27.18
CA ILE A 365 -17.84 -7.49 -28.45
C ILE A 365 -19.15 -7.62 -29.24
N ASP A 366 -19.60 -8.84 -29.52
CA ASP A 366 -20.80 -9.09 -30.33
C ASP A 366 -22.04 -8.40 -29.76
N ASP A 367 -22.21 -8.41 -28.43
CA ASP A 367 -23.34 -7.77 -27.76
C ASP A 367 -23.27 -6.23 -27.86
N CYS A 368 -22.09 -5.63 -27.74
CA CYS A 368 -21.93 -4.20 -28.01
C CYS A 368 -22.34 -3.85 -29.45
N TRP A 369 -21.97 -4.69 -30.43
CA TRP A 369 -22.33 -4.48 -31.83
C TRP A 369 -23.85 -4.60 -32.07
N LYS A 370 -24.53 -5.56 -31.43
CA LYS A 370 -26.01 -5.69 -31.48
C LYS A 370 -26.72 -4.45 -30.94
N ASP A 371 -26.14 -3.83 -29.91
CA ASP A 371 -26.61 -2.59 -29.30
C ASP A 371 -26.34 -1.33 -30.15
N GLY A 372 -25.75 -1.47 -31.35
CA GLY A 372 -25.34 -0.35 -32.19
C GLY A 372 -24.15 0.44 -31.62
N LYS A 373 -23.46 -0.11 -30.61
CA LYS A 373 -22.25 0.48 -30.02
C LYS A 373 -21.03 -0.17 -30.67
N ARG A 374 -19.93 0.57 -30.78
CA ARG A 374 -18.63 0.01 -31.19
C ARG A 374 -17.66 0.11 -30.02
N PRO A 375 -17.33 -1.01 -29.34
CA PRO A 375 -16.33 -0.97 -28.31
C PRO A 375 -14.95 -0.79 -28.95
N ALA A 376 -14.02 -0.17 -28.23
CA ALA A 376 -12.62 -0.21 -28.59
C ALA A 376 -11.99 -1.48 -28.01
N VAL A 377 -11.65 -2.43 -28.88
CA VAL A 377 -10.88 -3.61 -28.50
C VAL A 377 -9.40 -3.25 -28.50
N VAL A 378 -8.75 -3.45 -27.37
CA VAL A 378 -7.38 -2.98 -27.12
C VAL A 378 -6.49 -4.15 -26.76
N SER A 379 -5.51 -4.42 -27.61
CA SER A 379 -4.42 -5.36 -27.32
C SER A 379 -3.24 -4.63 -26.69
N MET A 380 -2.40 -5.38 -25.98
CA MET A 380 -1.17 -4.88 -25.36
C MET A 380 -0.20 -6.01 -25.06
N SER A 381 1.09 -5.73 -25.11
CA SER A 381 2.13 -6.77 -25.04
C SER A 381 1.83 -7.90 -26.07
N ALA A 382 1.88 -9.17 -25.67
CA ALA A 382 1.66 -10.28 -26.58
C ALA A 382 0.17 -10.64 -26.84
N SER A 383 -0.79 -9.88 -26.32
CA SER A 383 -2.20 -10.13 -26.64
C SER A 383 -2.59 -9.72 -28.07
N HIS A 384 -1.72 -9.00 -28.80
CA HIS A 384 -1.95 -8.64 -30.21
C HIS A 384 -2.18 -9.88 -31.07
N ASP A 385 -1.16 -10.75 -31.16
CA ASP A 385 -1.24 -11.95 -31.99
C ASP A 385 -2.18 -12.99 -31.38
N PHE A 386 -2.32 -13.02 -30.06
CA PHE A 386 -3.29 -13.89 -29.39
C PHE A 386 -4.71 -13.58 -29.88
N LEU A 387 -5.14 -12.32 -29.87
CA LEU A 387 -6.47 -11.96 -30.36
C LEU A 387 -6.65 -12.31 -31.85
N LEU A 388 -5.61 -12.11 -32.67
CA LEU A 388 -5.65 -12.48 -34.09
C LEU A 388 -5.77 -13.99 -34.30
N ASP A 389 -5.11 -14.81 -33.48
CA ASP A 389 -5.22 -16.27 -33.51
C ASP A 389 -6.66 -16.74 -33.15
N TYR A 390 -7.45 -15.86 -32.53
CA TYR A 390 -8.89 -16.02 -32.31
C TYR A 390 -9.73 -15.18 -33.28
N ASP A 391 -9.26 -14.73 -34.44
CA ASP A 391 -10.06 -13.94 -35.39
C ASP A 391 -10.66 -12.64 -34.81
N ILE A 392 -10.04 -12.08 -33.76
CA ILE A 392 -10.42 -10.79 -33.18
C ILE A 392 -9.36 -9.78 -33.59
N ILE A 393 -9.72 -8.86 -34.50
CA ILE A 393 -8.85 -7.76 -34.90
C ILE A 393 -9.02 -6.61 -33.89
N PRO A 394 -8.00 -6.28 -33.08
CA PRO A 394 -8.11 -5.19 -32.14
C PRO A 394 -8.19 -3.84 -32.88
N ASN A 395 -8.92 -2.87 -32.34
CA ASN A 395 -8.91 -1.51 -32.87
C ASN A 395 -7.57 -0.82 -32.54
N TYR A 396 -7.02 -1.14 -31.37
CA TYR A 396 -5.80 -0.52 -30.86
C TYR A 396 -4.80 -1.57 -30.34
N HIS A 397 -3.52 -1.24 -30.46
CA HIS A 397 -2.44 -1.92 -29.76
C HIS A 397 -1.63 -0.92 -28.94
N VAL A 398 -1.42 -1.19 -27.65
CA VAL A 398 -0.69 -0.29 -26.74
C VAL A 398 0.63 -0.93 -26.31
N GLU A 399 1.72 -0.16 -26.33
CA GLU A 399 3.01 -0.54 -25.76
C GLU A 399 3.73 0.68 -25.14
N CYS A 400 4.40 0.45 -24.01
CA CYS A 400 5.18 1.46 -23.30
C CYS A 400 6.51 0.96 -22.71
N ASP A 401 6.83 -0.32 -22.92
CA ASP A 401 8.03 -0.94 -22.38
C ASP A 401 9.26 -0.60 -23.25
N PRO A 402 10.33 -0.05 -22.66
CA PRO A 402 11.51 0.41 -23.40
C PRO A 402 12.43 -0.72 -23.87
N ARG A 403 12.10 -2.00 -23.65
CA ARG A 403 13.00 -3.12 -23.94
C ARG A 403 12.84 -3.63 -25.38
N PRO A 404 13.95 -3.93 -26.08
CA PRO A 404 13.93 -4.31 -27.49
C PRO A 404 13.19 -5.62 -27.78
N HIS A 405 13.14 -6.55 -26.81
CA HIS A 405 12.49 -7.85 -27.02
C HIS A 405 10.97 -7.75 -27.22
N LYS A 406 10.35 -6.60 -26.89
CA LYS A 406 8.93 -6.36 -27.10
C LYS A 406 8.51 -6.39 -28.58
N ALA A 407 9.42 -6.09 -29.50
CA ALA A 407 9.17 -6.27 -30.93
C ALA A 407 8.88 -7.73 -31.32
N LYS A 408 9.22 -8.72 -30.47
CA LYS A 408 8.92 -10.15 -30.70
C LYS A 408 7.47 -10.53 -30.34
N HIS A 409 6.72 -9.64 -29.69
CA HIS A 409 5.32 -9.86 -29.31
C HIS A 409 4.32 -9.54 -30.43
N ILE A 410 4.81 -9.03 -31.56
CA ILE A 410 4.04 -8.81 -32.79
C ILE A 410 4.75 -9.57 -33.90
N LYS A 411 4.11 -10.62 -34.44
CA LYS A 411 4.59 -11.37 -35.61
C LYS A 411 4.64 -10.45 -36.83
N GLU A 412 3.52 -9.80 -37.13
CA GLU A 412 3.37 -8.84 -38.23
C GLU A 412 2.36 -7.74 -37.86
N ALA A 413 2.57 -6.53 -38.38
CA ALA A 413 1.61 -5.45 -38.20
C ALA A 413 0.34 -5.70 -39.04
N ASN A 414 -0.82 -5.50 -38.43
CA ASN A 414 -2.11 -5.62 -39.08
C ASN A 414 -2.59 -4.22 -39.55
N PRO A 415 -3.00 -4.07 -40.82
CA PRO A 415 -3.36 -2.77 -41.40
C PRO A 415 -4.61 -2.12 -40.78
N PHE A 416 -5.43 -2.87 -40.05
CA PHE A 416 -6.65 -2.37 -39.41
C PHE A 416 -6.44 -1.96 -37.94
N VAL A 417 -5.24 -2.21 -37.40
CA VAL A 417 -4.89 -1.87 -36.01
C VAL A 417 -4.22 -0.51 -35.96
N LYS A 418 -4.65 0.33 -35.01
CA LYS A 418 -3.92 1.56 -34.65
C LYS A 418 -2.93 1.26 -33.53
N TYR A 419 -1.67 1.59 -33.73
CA TYR A 419 -0.59 1.32 -32.78
C TYR A 419 -0.33 2.56 -31.93
N LEU A 420 -0.77 2.52 -30.68
CA LEU A 420 -0.59 3.56 -29.66
C LEU A 420 0.73 3.29 -28.90
N ILE A 421 1.83 3.83 -29.40
CA ILE A 421 3.17 3.49 -28.92
C ILE A 421 3.72 4.64 -28.08
N ALA A 422 4.17 4.35 -26.85
CA ALA A 422 4.81 5.36 -26.02
C ALA A 422 6.17 5.76 -26.60
N SER A 423 6.54 7.04 -26.48
CA SER A 423 7.79 7.55 -27.04
C SER A 423 9.05 6.94 -26.42
N CYS A 424 8.97 6.38 -25.22
CA CYS A 424 10.09 5.70 -24.57
C CYS A 424 10.32 4.26 -25.06
N VAL A 425 9.48 3.75 -25.97
CA VAL A 425 9.63 2.38 -26.51
C VAL A 425 10.87 2.30 -27.40
N HIS A 426 11.57 1.16 -27.37
CA HIS A 426 12.78 0.95 -28.16
C HIS A 426 12.52 1.13 -29.67
N PRO A 427 13.42 1.80 -30.43
CA PRO A 427 13.28 2.05 -31.88
C PRO A 427 12.92 0.82 -32.74
N VAL A 428 13.44 -0.35 -32.37
CA VAL A 428 13.17 -1.64 -33.04
C VAL A 428 11.69 -2.01 -33.14
N VAL A 429 10.84 -1.54 -32.23
CA VAL A 429 9.39 -1.75 -32.31
C VAL A 429 8.81 -0.99 -33.49
N PHE A 430 9.24 0.25 -33.71
CA PHE A 430 8.81 1.05 -34.86
C PHE A 430 9.31 0.46 -36.18
N ASP A 431 10.51 -0.13 -36.19
CA ASP A 431 11.03 -0.85 -37.36
C ASP A 431 10.21 -2.09 -37.67
N LYS A 432 9.83 -2.85 -36.64
CA LYS A 432 8.99 -4.05 -36.76
C LYS A 432 7.59 -3.72 -37.28
N LEU A 433 6.99 -2.62 -36.84
CA LEU A 433 5.68 -2.18 -37.34
C LEU A 433 5.75 -1.69 -38.79
N GLY A 434 6.89 -1.12 -39.18
CA GLY A 434 7.13 -0.67 -40.55
C GLY A 434 6.38 0.61 -40.93
N PRO A 435 6.68 1.18 -42.11
CA PRO A 435 6.19 2.50 -42.52
C PRO A 435 4.69 2.56 -42.87
N LYS A 436 4.05 1.40 -43.07
CA LYS A 436 2.62 1.32 -43.41
C LYS A 436 1.71 1.25 -42.18
N ALA A 437 2.25 0.93 -41.00
CA ALA A 437 1.46 0.85 -39.78
C ALA A 437 0.93 2.24 -39.39
N HIS A 438 -0.31 2.28 -38.90
CA HIS A 438 -0.86 3.50 -38.32
C HIS A 438 -0.35 3.67 -36.88
N ILE A 439 0.72 4.44 -36.71
CA ILE A 439 1.30 4.72 -35.39
C ILE A 439 0.85 6.08 -34.89
N GLU A 440 0.32 6.12 -33.66
CA GLU A 440 0.02 7.33 -32.90
C GLU A 440 0.87 7.35 -31.62
N LEU A 441 1.61 8.44 -31.41
CA LEU A 441 2.55 8.55 -30.30
C LEU A 441 1.89 9.15 -29.05
N TRP A 442 2.27 8.64 -27.88
CA TRP A 442 2.00 9.25 -26.57
C TRP A 442 3.25 9.20 -25.70
N HIS A 443 3.26 9.87 -24.55
CA HIS A 443 4.45 9.97 -23.70
C HIS A 443 4.19 9.42 -22.31
N ALA A 444 5.07 8.56 -21.79
CA ALA A 444 4.97 8.14 -20.40
C ALA A 444 5.51 9.25 -19.47
N SER A 445 4.68 9.70 -18.52
CA SER A 445 5.11 10.63 -17.47
C SER A 445 6.16 9.97 -16.57
N THR A 446 7.24 10.69 -16.30
CA THR A 446 8.30 10.34 -15.35
C THR A 446 8.80 11.62 -14.68
N ASN A 447 9.37 11.50 -13.49
CA ASN A 447 9.87 12.69 -12.76
C ASN A 447 10.95 13.42 -13.56
N GLU A 448 11.73 12.68 -14.35
CA GLU A 448 12.86 13.17 -15.12
C GLU A 448 12.46 13.80 -16.46
N HIS A 449 11.42 13.27 -17.13
CA HIS A 449 11.13 13.64 -18.52
C HIS A 449 9.90 14.52 -18.72
N THR A 450 8.98 14.62 -17.76
CA THR A 450 7.70 15.33 -17.98
C THR A 450 7.89 16.81 -18.30
N ALA A 451 8.73 17.53 -17.54
CA ALA A 451 9.05 18.92 -17.84
C ALA A 451 9.76 19.06 -19.20
N ARG A 452 10.71 18.16 -19.49
CA ARG A 452 11.49 18.16 -20.73
C ARG A 452 10.62 17.94 -21.97
N LEU A 453 9.63 17.05 -21.90
CA LEU A 453 8.65 16.83 -22.97
C LEU A 453 7.93 18.14 -23.35
N VAL A 454 7.50 18.90 -22.34
CA VAL A 454 6.77 20.17 -22.54
C VAL A 454 7.70 21.31 -22.96
N ASP A 455 8.82 21.48 -22.26
CA ASP A 455 9.67 22.67 -22.42
C ASP A 455 10.71 22.51 -23.54
N GLU A 456 11.29 21.31 -23.73
CA GLU A 456 12.30 21.05 -24.77
C GLU A 456 11.65 20.60 -26.09
N LEU A 457 10.73 19.62 -26.02
CA LEU A 457 10.11 19.01 -27.21
C LEU A 457 8.78 19.65 -27.61
N ARG A 458 8.25 20.58 -26.81
CA ARG A 458 6.98 21.29 -27.06
C ARG A 458 5.78 20.36 -27.20
N GLU A 459 5.84 19.19 -26.57
CA GLU A 459 4.73 18.27 -26.48
C GLU A 459 3.63 18.84 -25.58
N LYS A 460 2.39 18.51 -25.90
CA LYS A 460 1.24 18.95 -25.09
C LYS A 460 1.14 18.05 -23.85
N PRO A 461 0.87 18.62 -22.66
CA PRO A 461 0.63 17.83 -21.43
C PRO A 461 -0.45 16.76 -21.59
N GLU A 462 -1.45 17.01 -22.45
CA GLU A 462 -2.54 16.07 -22.73
C GLU A 462 -2.08 14.77 -23.42
N HIS A 463 -0.93 14.77 -24.11
CA HIS A 463 -0.35 13.56 -24.70
C HIS A 463 0.61 12.82 -23.75
N ILE A 464 0.89 13.38 -22.58
CA ILE A 464 1.67 12.74 -21.52
C ILE A 464 0.69 11.94 -20.67
N ILE A 465 1.00 10.70 -20.32
CA ILE A 465 0.13 9.80 -19.58
C ILE A 465 0.85 9.37 -18.30
N SER A 466 0.22 9.64 -17.16
CA SER A 466 0.72 9.41 -15.80
C SER A 466 0.38 8.01 -15.24
N GLY A 467 1.05 7.66 -14.13
CA GLY A 467 0.83 6.44 -13.34
C GLY A 467 1.13 5.10 -14.05
N GLY A 468 0.97 3.97 -13.35
CA GLY A 468 0.88 2.64 -13.98
C GLY A 468 2.24 2.02 -14.30
N GLY A 469 2.61 0.97 -13.57
CA GLY A 469 3.85 0.24 -13.75
C GLY A 469 3.83 -0.82 -14.84
N SER A 470 2.65 -1.08 -15.43
CA SER A 470 2.44 -2.02 -16.54
C SER A 470 1.70 -1.34 -17.68
N VAL A 471 1.79 -1.92 -18.89
CA VAL A 471 1.05 -1.42 -20.06
C VAL A 471 -0.47 -1.46 -19.84
N GLY A 472 -0.98 -2.48 -19.14
CA GLY A 472 -2.40 -2.58 -18.81
C GLY A 472 -2.87 -1.50 -17.85
N LEU A 473 -2.08 -1.19 -16.82
CA LEU A 473 -2.37 -0.06 -15.94
C LEU A 473 -2.25 1.27 -16.67
N LYS A 474 -1.29 1.44 -17.59
CA LYS A 474 -1.13 2.65 -18.42
C LYS A 474 -2.28 2.84 -19.41
N ALA A 475 -2.90 1.77 -19.88
CA ALA A 475 -4.00 1.85 -20.82
C ALA A 475 -5.24 2.55 -20.22
N ILE A 476 -5.48 2.43 -18.90
CA ILE A 476 -6.62 3.09 -18.24
C ILE A 476 -6.54 4.64 -18.37
N PRO A 477 -5.49 5.34 -17.88
CA PRO A 477 -5.37 6.78 -18.03
C PRO A 477 -5.21 7.22 -19.49
N LEU A 478 -4.58 6.40 -20.35
CA LEU A 478 -4.49 6.66 -21.78
C LEU A 478 -5.88 6.75 -22.43
N PHE A 479 -6.72 5.73 -22.25
CA PHE A 479 -8.06 5.72 -22.81
C PHE A 479 -9.01 6.69 -22.08
N TYR A 480 -8.76 7.00 -20.81
CA TYR A 480 -9.44 8.10 -20.13
C TYR A 480 -9.22 9.45 -20.82
N ALA A 481 -7.98 9.73 -21.26
CA ALA A 481 -7.64 10.91 -22.04
C ALA A 481 -8.28 10.90 -23.44
N MET A 482 -8.50 9.72 -23.99
CA MET A 482 -9.25 9.51 -25.24
C MET A 482 -10.78 9.46 -25.04
N GLY A 483 -11.30 9.93 -23.89
CA GLY A 483 -12.74 10.06 -23.64
C GLY A 483 -13.44 8.85 -23.00
N TYR A 484 -12.78 7.70 -22.85
CA TYR A 484 -13.43 6.49 -22.31
C TYR A 484 -13.67 6.60 -20.79
N ARG A 485 -14.85 6.15 -20.37
CA ARG A 485 -15.24 6.06 -18.95
C ARG A 485 -15.68 4.65 -18.55
N LYS A 486 -15.81 3.73 -19.52
CA LYS A 486 -16.23 2.35 -19.29
C LYS A 486 -15.15 1.39 -19.75
N PHE A 487 -14.72 0.50 -18.85
CA PHE A 487 -13.62 -0.42 -19.07
C PHE A 487 -14.05 -1.85 -18.75
N SER A 488 -13.76 -2.77 -19.67
CA SER A 488 -13.81 -4.20 -19.42
C SER A 488 -12.38 -4.73 -19.56
N ILE A 489 -11.81 -5.25 -18.47
CA ILE A 489 -10.39 -5.58 -18.39
C ILE A 489 -10.25 -7.10 -18.21
N TYR A 490 -9.67 -7.74 -19.22
CA TYR A 490 -9.44 -9.18 -19.29
C TYR A 490 -7.96 -9.48 -19.08
N GLY A 491 -7.63 -10.56 -18.35
CA GLY A 491 -6.26 -11.03 -18.20
C GLY A 491 -5.33 -10.10 -17.41
N MET A 492 -5.88 -9.20 -16.57
CA MET A 492 -5.10 -8.42 -15.61
C MET A 492 -5.09 -9.17 -14.27
N ASP A 493 -4.43 -10.31 -14.23
CA ASP A 493 -4.53 -11.24 -13.10
C ASP A 493 -3.76 -10.79 -11.86
N CYS A 494 -2.62 -10.12 -12.07
CA CYS A 494 -1.61 -9.89 -11.04
C CYS A 494 -1.20 -11.17 -10.28
N SER A 495 -1.35 -12.33 -10.91
CA SER A 495 -0.92 -13.64 -10.43
C SER A 495 -0.63 -14.56 -11.62
N PHE A 496 -0.11 -15.72 -11.31
CA PHE A 496 0.19 -16.80 -12.23
C PHE A 496 -0.82 -17.94 -12.03
N ALA A 497 -0.98 -18.77 -13.06
CA ALA A 497 -1.73 -20.01 -13.00
C ALA A 497 -0.78 -21.21 -12.79
N ASP A 498 -1.35 -22.39 -12.51
CA ASP A 498 -0.64 -23.66 -12.38
C ASP A 498 0.55 -23.58 -11.39
N ASP A 499 0.29 -23.06 -10.18
CA ASP A 499 1.30 -22.88 -9.13
C ASP A 499 2.55 -22.09 -9.56
N GLY A 500 2.34 -21.15 -10.49
CA GLY A 500 3.40 -20.31 -11.04
C GLY A 500 3.98 -20.82 -12.35
N ALA A 501 3.62 -22.02 -12.83
CA ALA A 501 4.10 -22.55 -14.10
C ALA A 501 3.69 -21.67 -15.29
N THR A 502 2.47 -21.14 -15.26
CA THR A 502 1.87 -20.35 -16.35
C THR A 502 1.81 -18.87 -15.97
N GLN A 503 2.71 -18.05 -16.54
CA GLN A 503 2.82 -16.61 -16.21
C GLN A 503 2.02 -15.68 -17.13
N HIS A 504 1.60 -16.18 -18.28
CA HIS A 504 0.94 -15.43 -19.35
C HIS A 504 -0.05 -16.33 -20.08
N ALA A 505 -0.95 -15.74 -20.87
CA ALA A 505 -1.89 -16.51 -21.69
C ALA A 505 -1.19 -17.42 -22.74
N GLY A 506 0.03 -17.04 -23.16
CA GLY A 506 0.81 -17.82 -24.11
C GLY A 506 2.28 -17.40 -24.14
N ALA A 507 2.94 -17.62 -25.28
CA ALA A 507 4.35 -17.35 -25.45
C ALA A 507 4.70 -15.87 -25.21
N HIS A 508 5.67 -15.61 -24.34
CA HIS A 508 6.11 -14.25 -24.00
C HIS A 508 7.64 -14.16 -23.98
N ALA A 509 8.20 -13.26 -24.78
CA ALA A 509 9.65 -13.06 -24.93
C ALA A 509 10.38 -12.44 -23.71
N GLY A 510 9.67 -12.12 -22.62
CA GLY A 510 10.25 -11.57 -21.40
C GLY A 510 10.92 -12.65 -20.53
N LYS A 511 11.77 -12.24 -19.59
CA LYS A 511 12.29 -13.15 -18.57
C LYS A 511 11.16 -13.68 -17.69
N ARG A 512 11.24 -14.95 -17.34
CA ARG A 512 10.38 -15.56 -16.32
C ARG A 512 10.60 -14.84 -14.99
N GLN A 513 9.50 -14.53 -14.30
CA GLN A 513 9.52 -13.82 -13.02
C GLN A 513 9.65 -14.80 -11.86
N ASP A 514 10.28 -14.38 -10.76
CA ASP A 514 10.33 -15.15 -9.52
C ASP A 514 8.95 -15.25 -8.88
N VAL A 515 8.60 -16.46 -8.45
CA VAL A 515 7.31 -16.75 -7.81
C VAL A 515 7.39 -16.44 -6.32
N VAL A 516 6.40 -15.70 -5.84
CA VAL A 516 6.12 -15.48 -4.42
C VAL A 516 4.69 -15.92 -4.13
N TRP A 517 4.45 -16.44 -2.93
CA TRP A 517 3.13 -16.89 -2.49
C TRP A 517 2.45 -15.80 -1.68
N VAL A 518 1.29 -15.35 -2.15
CA VAL A 518 0.59 -14.18 -1.61
C VAL A 518 -0.76 -14.62 -1.04
N PRO A 519 -0.92 -14.66 0.28
CA PRO A 519 -2.22 -14.89 0.89
C PRO A 519 -3.11 -13.65 0.72
N VAL A 520 -4.31 -13.83 0.18
CA VAL A 520 -5.33 -12.81 0.01
C VAL A 520 -6.67 -13.42 0.43
N GLY A 521 -7.26 -12.91 1.51
CA GLY A 521 -8.49 -13.49 2.07
C GLY A 521 -8.32 -14.95 2.45
N ASP A 522 -9.14 -15.81 1.85
CA ASP A 522 -9.17 -17.26 2.03
C ASP A 522 -8.30 -18.02 1.00
N ARG A 523 -7.66 -17.32 0.06
CA ARG A 523 -6.88 -17.92 -1.03
C ARG A 523 -5.39 -17.55 -0.94
N VAL A 524 -4.56 -18.39 -1.55
CA VAL A 524 -3.13 -18.12 -1.75
C VAL A 524 -2.83 -18.14 -3.24
N PHE A 525 -2.18 -17.09 -3.74
CA PHE A 525 -1.85 -16.93 -5.15
C PHE A 525 -0.34 -17.05 -5.38
N ALA A 526 0.05 -17.78 -6.43
CA ALA A 526 1.39 -17.64 -7.01
C ALA A 526 1.45 -16.31 -7.77
N SER A 527 2.37 -15.42 -7.40
CA SER A 527 2.52 -14.10 -8.03
C SER A 527 3.99 -13.69 -8.08
N SER A 528 4.29 -12.43 -8.39
CA SER A 528 5.62 -11.83 -8.25
C SER A 528 5.52 -10.51 -7.49
N ARG A 529 6.63 -10.04 -6.90
CA ARG A 529 6.68 -8.73 -6.23
C ARG A 529 6.23 -7.58 -7.15
N VAL A 530 6.54 -7.68 -8.45
CA VAL A 530 6.15 -6.70 -9.47
C VAL A 530 4.64 -6.75 -9.71
N LEU A 531 4.04 -7.94 -9.80
CA LEU A 531 2.59 -8.08 -9.96
C LEU A 531 1.83 -7.65 -8.72
N CYS A 532 2.34 -7.90 -7.51
CA CYS A 532 1.77 -7.33 -6.28
C CYS A 532 1.72 -5.79 -6.35
N ASN A 533 2.78 -5.16 -6.85
CA ASN A 533 2.81 -3.70 -7.00
C ASN A 533 1.83 -3.21 -8.09
N TYR A 534 1.60 -3.99 -9.13
CA TYR A 534 0.56 -3.65 -10.12
C TYR A 534 -0.85 -3.74 -9.51
N ALA A 535 -1.10 -4.75 -8.69
CA ALA A 535 -2.37 -4.86 -7.98
C ALA A 535 -2.60 -3.66 -7.06
N THR A 536 -1.60 -3.23 -6.28
CA THR A 536 -1.74 -2.07 -5.40
C THR A 536 -1.96 -0.77 -6.19
N GLN A 537 -1.25 -0.57 -7.30
CA GLN A 537 -1.46 0.58 -8.18
C GLN A 537 -2.86 0.63 -8.81
N PHE A 538 -3.48 -0.52 -9.08
CA PHE A 538 -4.86 -0.55 -9.52
C PHE A 538 -5.81 0.03 -8.46
N PHE A 539 -5.64 -0.35 -7.19
CA PHE A 539 -6.43 0.22 -6.10
C PHE A 539 -6.17 1.71 -5.91
N GLU A 540 -4.93 2.18 -6.03
CA GLU A 540 -4.60 3.60 -5.99
C GLU A 540 -5.34 4.40 -7.08
N TYR A 541 -5.54 3.80 -8.27
CA TYR A 541 -6.34 4.43 -9.32
C TYR A 541 -7.81 4.50 -8.99
N MET A 542 -8.38 3.42 -8.45
CA MET A 542 -9.80 3.43 -8.05
C MET A 542 -10.03 4.42 -6.90
N GLN A 543 -9.09 4.52 -5.96
CA GLN A 543 -9.13 5.49 -4.84
C GLN A 543 -9.02 6.95 -5.29
N LYS A 544 -8.40 7.24 -6.44
CA LYS A 544 -8.36 8.61 -7.01
C LYS A 544 -9.75 9.19 -7.30
N GLY A 545 -10.83 8.42 -7.15
CA GLY A 545 -12.20 8.90 -7.35
C GLY A 545 -12.47 9.22 -8.81
N LEU A 546 -11.89 8.40 -9.69
CA LEU A 546 -12.10 8.49 -11.13
C LEU A 546 -13.57 8.23 -11.43
N ASP A 547 -14.15 9.05 -12.29
CA ASP A 547 -15.46 8.79 -12.87
C ASP A 547 -15.32 7.67 -13.93
N VAL A 548 -15.05 6.44 -13.50
CA VAL A 548 -14.90 5.30 -14.39
C VAL A 548 -15.68 4.09 -13.87
N GLU A 549 -16.31 3.40 -14.80
CA GLU A 549 -16.92 2.08 -14.62
C GLU A 549 -15.90 1.04 -15.08
N VAL A 550 -15.46 0.16 -14.17
CA VAL A 550 -14.47 -0.89 -14.48
C VAL A 550 -15.07 -2.25 -14.14
N HIS A 551 -15.00 -3.18 -15.09
CA HIS A 551 -15.35 -4.59 -14.92
C HIS A 551 -14.10 -5.42 -15.13
N LEU A 552 -13.74 -6.26 -14.15
CA LEU A 552 -12.57 -7.13 -14.24
C LEU A 552 -13.00 -8.57 -14.55
N TYR A 553 -12.40 -9.16 -15.57
CA TYR A 553 -12.67 -10.53 -15.99
C TYR A 553 -11.47 -11.43 -15.73
N GLY A 554 -11.74 -12.58 -15.12
CA GLY A 554 -10.76 -13.59 -14.72
C GLY A 554 -10.92 -14.03 -13.26
N ASP A 555 -10.02 -14.89 -12.80
CA ASP A 555 -9.97 -15.36 -11.42
C ASP A 555 -8.55 -15.24 -10.80
N GLY A 556 -7.81 -14.24 -11.25
CA GLY A 556 -6.51 -13.88 -10.69
C GLY A 556 -6.59 -13.18 -9.33
N MET A 557 -5.42 -12.90 -8.77
CA MET A 557 -5.27 -12.22 -7.48
C MET A 557 -5.94 -10.85 -7.47
N LEU A 558 -5.82 -10.06 -8.54
CA LEU A 558 -6.43 -8.73 -8.61
C LEU A 558 -7.97 -8.81 -8.49
N GLN A 559 -8.60 -9.71 -9.24
CA GLN A 559 -10.05 -9.92 -9.22
C GLN A 559 -10.51 -10.32 -7.82
N HIS A 560 -9.78 -11.24 -7.18
CA HIS A 560 -10.10 -11.68 -5.83
C HIS A 560 -9.93 -10.55 -4.78
N MET A 561 -8.86 -9.76 -4.88
CA MET A 561 -8.68 -8.56 -4.05
C MET A 561 -9.86 -7.58 -4.19
N CYS A 562 -10.33 -7.35 -5.42
CA CYS A 562 -11.47 -6.46 -5.68
C CYS A 562 -12.77 -7.00 -5.09
N ARG A 563 -13.08 -8.30 -5.21
CA ARG A 563 -14.26 -8.93 -4.58
C ARG A 563 -14.28 -8.76 -3.07
N LEU A 564 -13.13 -8.96 -2.41
CA LEU A 564 -13.01 -8.76 -0.95
C LEU A 564 -13.23 -7.31 -0.55
N HIS A 565 -12.71 -6.37 -1.36
CA HIS A 565 -12.85 -4.94 -1.06
C HIS A 565 -14.27 -4.41 -1.33
N ALA A 566 -14.94 -4.90 -2.37
CA ALA A 566 -16.30 -4.50 -2.74
C ALA A 566 -17.40 -5.16 -1.88
N GLY A 567 -17.07 -6.16 -1.07
CA GLY A 567 -18.01 -6.83 -0.15
C GLY A 567 -18.85 -7.95 -0.76
N GLY A 568 -18.34 -8.70 -1.75
CA GLY A 568 -19.03 -9.85 -2.37
C GLY A 568 -19.21 -9.73 -3.89
N ASP A 569 -20.07 -10.58 -4.47
CA ASP A 569 -20.22 -10.94 -5.91
C ASP A 569 -20.51 -9.80 -6.90
N ASN A 570 -20.50 -8.53 -6.48
CA ASN A 570 -20.74 -7.35 -7.34
C ASN A 570 -19.45 -6.69 -7.86
N ALA A 571 -18.34 -7.44 -8.00
CA ALA A 571 -17.05 -6.91 -8.49
C ALA A 571 -16.77 -7.24 -9.95
#